data_AF-A0A0S2SL29-F1
#
_entry.id   AF-A0A0S2SL29-F1
#
_cell.length_a   1.000
_cell.length_b   1.000
_cell.length_c   1.000
_cell.angle_alpha   90.00
_cell.angle_beta   90.00
_cell.angle_gamma   90.00
#
_symmetry.space_group_name_H-M   'P 1'
#
loop_
_entity.id
_entity.type
_entity.pdbx_description
1 polymer ?
#
loop_
_entity_poly.entity_id
_entity_poly.type
_entity_poly.pdbx_seq_one_letter_code
_entity_poly.pdbx_strand_id
1 'polypeptide(L)' 'MIHAGATVFDHMPHGSFFHATGGSVHMGVGERLKLIPYETAVGLTIAFVSTLMFGVFGLA' A
#
# COMPACT_ATOMS: atom_id res chain seq x y z
N MET A 1 -7.58 4.72 11.66
CA MET A 1 -7.04 4.77 10.28
C MET A 1 -8.19 4.68 9.27
N ILE A 2 -8.85 5.80 8.94
CA ILE A 2 -10.01 5.78 8.02
C ILE A 2 -9.58 5.53 6.56
N HIS A 3 -8.33 5.85 6.19
CA HIS A 3 -7.83 5.75 4.81
C HIS A 3 -6.84 4.60 4.56
N ALA A 4 -6.80 3.57 5.43
CA ALA A 4 -5.92 2.41 5.24
C ALA A 4 -6.13 1.68 3.89
N GLY A 5 -7.35 1.75 3.34
CA GLY A 5 -7.64 1.20 2.01
C GLY A 5 -7.00 1.95 0.85
N ALA A 6 -6.71 3.26 0.98
CA ALA A 6 -6.09 4.04 -0.08
C ALA A 6 -4.65 3.58 -0.36
N THR A 7 -3.94 3.12 0.68
CA THR A 7 -2.56 2.63 0.61
C THR A 7 -2.43 1.37 -0.26
N VAL A 8 -3.52 0.63 -0.48
CA VAL A 8 -3.58 -0.56 -1.34
C VAL A 8 -3.34 -0.22 -2.81
N PHE A 9 -3.70 0.98 -3.27
CA PHE A 9 -3.60 1.35 -4.69
C PHE A 9 -2.66 2.52 -4.95
N ASP A 10 -2.22 3.24 -3.91
CA ASP A 10 -1.43 4.44 -4.10
C ASP A 10 0.01 4.19 -4.61
N HIS A 11 0.50 2.95 -4.49
CA HIS A 11 1.79 2.53 -5.03
C HIS A 11 1.73 2.10 -6.51
N MET A 12 0.56 2.18 -7.16
CA MET A 12 0.45 1.92 -8.61
C MET A 12 1.07 3.07 -9.44
N PRO A 13 1.37 2.87 -10.74
CA PRO A 13 2.06 3.88 -11.55
C PRO A 13 1.39 5.25 -11.65
N HIS A 14 0.07 5.31 -11.46
CA HIS A 14 -0.72 6.55 -11.43
C HIS A 14 -0.86 7.14 -10.01
N GLY A 15 -0.49 6.37 -8.99
CA GLY A 15 -0.62 6.73 -7.58
C GLY A 15 0.53 7.60 -7.10
N SER A 16 0.26 8.42 -6.08
CA SER A 16 1.21 9.44 -5.64
C SER A 16 2.47 8.84 -5.00
N PHE A 17 2.33 7.72 -4.28
CA PHE A 17 3.42 7.01 -3.63
C PHE A 17 4.39 6.37 -4.63
N PHE A 18 3.92 5.93 -5.80
CA PHE A 18 4.82 5.38 -6.82
C PHE A 18 5.85 6.41 -7.27
N HIS A 19 5.42 7.67 -7.46
CA HIS A 19 6.31 8.79 -7.79
C HIS A 19 7.10 9.29 -6.58
N ALA A 20 6.46 9.46 -5.41
CA ALA A 20 7.12 9.96 -4.21
C ALA A 20 8.28 9.04 -3.74
N THR A 21 8.18 7.74 -4.01
CA THR A 21 9.20 6.75 -3.65
C THR A 21 10.11 6.36 -4.81
N GLY A 22 10.05 7.02 -5.97
CA GLY A 22 10.72 6.56 -7.21
C GLY A 22 12.21 6.20 -7.07
N GLY A 23 12.94 6.86 -6.16
CA GLY A 23 14.36 6.59 -5.88
C GLY A 23 14.65 5.71 -4.66
N SER A 24 13.64 5.22 -3.93
CA SER A 24 13.81 4.58 -2.61
C SER A 24 14.57 3.25 -2.64
N VAL A 25 14.52 2.53 -3.77
CA VAL A 25 15.03 1.16 -3.90
C VAL A 25 16.10 1.00 -4.99
N HIS A 26 16.57 2.09 -5.61
CA HIS A 26 17.57 2.08 -6.69
C HIS A 26 17.26 1.06 -7.82
N MET A 27 15.98 0.85 -8.12
CA MET A 27 15.52 -0.05 -9.18
C MET A 27 14.96 0.75 -10.35
N GLY A 28 15.09 0.22 -11.57
CA GLY A 28 14.42 0.78 -12.74
C GLY A 28 12.90 0.61 -12.66
N VAL A 29 12.15 1.41 -13.42
CA VAL A 29 10.67 1.38 -13.43
C VAL A 29 10.14 -0.03 -13.72
N GLY A 30 10.74 -0.77 -14.65
CA GLY A 30 10.33 -2.13 -14.99
C GLY A 30 10.53 -3.16 -13.86
N GLU A 31 11.55 -2.99 -13.02
CA GLU A 31 11.74 -3.82 -11.82
C GLU A 31 10.78 -3.44 -10.71
N ARG A 32 10.46 -2.15 -10.56
CA ARG A 32 9.43 -1.68 -9.62
C ARG A 32 8.05 -2.21 -9.93
N LEU A 33 7.69 -2.39 -11.21
CA LEU A 33 6.41 -3.02 -11.57
C LEU A 33 6.28 -4.46 -11.03
N LYS A 34 7.40 -5.17 -10.82
CA LYS A 34 7.41 -6.52 -10.21
C LYS A 34 7.17 -6.49 -8.70
N LEU A 35 7.36 -5.34 -8.06
CA LEU A 35 7.13 -5.13 -6.63
C LEU A 35 5.67 -4.85 -6.30
N ILE A 36 4.88 -4.35 -7.26
CA ILE A 36 3.45 -4.01 -7.08
C ILE A 36 2.65 -5.12 -6.38
N PRO A 37 2.74 -6.41 -6.75
CA PRO A 37 1.99 -7.46 -6.06
C PRO A 37 2.33 -7.58 -4.58
N TYR A 38 3.59 -7.36 -4.20
CA TYR A 38 4.04 -7.41 -2.81
C TYR A 38 3.56 -6.18 -2.03
N GLU A 39 3.66 -4.99 -2.62
CA GLU A 39 3.16 -3.76 -2.02
C GLU A 39 1.63 -3.79 -1.87
N THR A 40 0.91 -4.39 -2.82
CA THR A 40 -0.52 -4.65 -2.73
C THR A 40 -0.84 -5.63 -1.61
N ALA A 41 -0.09 -6.72 -1.44
CA ALA A 41 -0.30 -7.67 -0.35
C ALA A 41 -0.09 -7.02 1.04
N VAL A 42 0.94 -6.17 1.17
CA VAL A 42 1.18 -5.39 2.40
C VAL A 42 0.03 -4.41 2.64
N GLY A 43 -0.37 -3.65 1.62
CA GLY A 43 -1.49 -2.71 1.70
C GLY A 43 -2.79 -3.40 2.10
N LEU A 44 -3.12 -4.56 1.50
CA LEU A 44 -4.29 -5.35 1.84
C LEU A 44 -4.25 -5.87 3.28
N THR A 45 -3.07 -6.29 3.76
CA THR A 45 -2.88 -6.72 5.15
C THR A 45 -3.17 -5.57 6.10
N ILE A 46 -2.63 -4.37 5.83
CA ILE A 46 -2.87 -3.17 6.64
C ILE A 46 -4.35 -2.82 6.64
N ALA A 47 -5.00 -2.82 5.47
CA ALA A 47 -6.42 -2.54 5.34
C ALA A 47 -7.26 -3.54 6.12
N PHE A 48 -7.00 -4.84 5.95
CA PHE A 48 -7.73 -5.92 6.61
C PHE A 48 -7.60 -5.85 8.14
N VAL A 49 -6.36 -5.74 8.66
CA VAL A 49 -6.13 -5.63 10.11
C VAL A 49 -6.77 -4.36 10.66
N SER A 50 -6.67 -3.23 9.95
CA SER A 50 -7.33 -1.98 10.34
C SER A 50 -8.85 -2.14 10.39
N THR A 51 -9.46 -2.79 9.40
CA THR A 51 -10.89 -3.08 9.38
C THR A 51 -11.31 -3.94 10.57
N LEU A 52 -10.53 -4.99 10.91
CA LEU A 52 -10.83 -5.82 12.07
C LEU A 52 -10.69 -5.04 13.38
N MET A 53 -9.58 -4.33 13.57
CA MET A 53 -9.31 -3.60 14.82
C MET A 53 -10.33 -2.50 15.08
N PHE A 54 -10.59 -1.64 14.10
CA PHE A 54 -11.42 -0.45 14.29
C PHE A 54 -12.89 -0.67 13.89
N GLY A 55 -13.15 -1.52 12.89
CA GLY A 55 -14.51 -1.73 12.36
C GLY A 55 -15.27 -2.88 13.02
N VAL A 56 -14.57 -3.91 13.50
CA VAL A 56 -15.20 -5.11 14.09
C VAL A 56 -15.02 -5.17 15.60
N PHE A 57 -13.78 -5.06 16.08
CA PHE A 57 -13.46 -5.31 17.48
C PHE A 57 -13.45 -4.06 18.37
N GLY A 58 -13.42 -2.85 17.77
CA GLY A 58 -13.38 -1.59 18.52
C GLY A 58 -12.16 -1.47 19.45
N LEU A 59 -11.01 -2.02 19.03
CA LEU A 59 -9.79 -2.14 19.85
C LEU A 59 -9.02 -0.82 20.04
N ALA A 60 -9.53 0.30 19.53
CA ALA A 60 -8.99 1.65 19.73
C ALA A 60 -10.03 2.72 19.36
#